data_AF-A0A8T3WP26-F1
#
_entry.id   AF-A0A8T3WP26-F1
#
_cell.length_a   1.000
_cell.length_b   1.000
_cell.length_c   1.000
_cell.angle_alpha   90.00
_cell.angle_beta   90.00
_cell.angle_gamma   90.00
#
_symmetry.space_group_name_H-M   'P 1'
#
loop_
_entity.id
_entity.type
_entity.pdbx_description
1 polymer ?
#
loop_
_entity_poly.entity_id
_entity_poly.type
_entity_poly.pdbx_seq_one_letter_code
_entity_poly.pdbx_strand_id
1 'polypeptide(L)'
;MASKKEEVKKQKLETDYDIAYDFAIKAYKKFQNVVKSIALFGSTAKQTATRKSDIDIIIIVDDCTVLWDEELIAWYREELARLISQQNYKKDLHINTVTLSTFWKEIKEGDPVAINVLRYGEPLVDYGRLFSPLKVLLRRGKIRPTPEAIYIAMQRAPMHLSRSKYAILGAIEGLYWAMVDAAHAALMAAGHSPPSPEHVYDMMKKVLPKLPGKYPAYFREMYMVAHNITHGNIKSLHGKQIDELRGKTEEFVNEMKKQVKRFE
;
A
#
# COMPACT_ATOMS: atom_id res chain seq x y z
N MET A 1 -48.72 -16.80 -42.98
CA MET A 1 -47.52 -17.07 -42.14
C MET A 1 -47.89 -16.73 -40.69
N ALA A 2 -48.08 -17.75 -39.86
CA ALA A 2 -48.48 -17.56 -38.46
C ALA A 2 -47.24 -17.27 -37.60
N SER A 3 -47.25 -16.11 -36.94
CA SER A 3 -46.26 -15.67 -35.97
C SER A 3 -46.25 -16.59 -34.75
N LYS A 4 -45.22 -17.45 -34.62
CA LYS A 4 -44.93 -18.17 -33.38
C LYS A 4 -44.51 -17.15 -32.31
N LYS A 5 -45.37 -16.95 -31.31
CA LYS A 5 -44.97 -16.37 -30.01
C LYS A 5 -43.94 -17.31 -29.39
N GLU A 6 -42.70 -16.85 -29.23
CA GLU A 6 -41.72 -17.53 -28.39
C GLU A 6 -42.17 -17.42 -26.93
N GLU A 7 -42.60 -18.54 -26.37
CA GLU A 7 -42.76 -18.68 -24.92
C GLU A 7 -41.37 -18.57 -24.26
N VAL A 8 -41.15 -17.46 -23.56
CA VAL A 8 -39.99 -17.29 -22.69
C VAL A 8 -40.06 -18.36 -21.61
N LYS A 9 -39.22 -19.39 -21.71
CA LYS A 9 -39.02 -20.40 -20.67
C LYS A 9 -38.79 -19.70 -19.33
N LYS A 10 -39.73 -19.83 -18.38
CA LYS A 10 -39.53 -19.42 -16.99
C LYS A 10 -38.28 -20.12 -16.45
N GLN A 11 -37.21 -19.37 -16.26
CA GLN A 11 -35.99 -19.84 -15.60
C GLN A 11 -36.38 -20.36 -14.22
N LYS A 12 -36.01 -21.61 -13.89
CA LYS A 12 -36.19 -22.12 -12.54
C LYS A 12 -35.21 -21.37 -11.64
N LEU A 13 -35.74 -20.58 -10.71
CA LEU A 13 -34.95 -19.93 -9.66
C LEU A 13 -34.63 -21.01 -8.61
N GLU A 14 -33.44 -21.60 -8.71
CA GLU A 14 -33.04 -22.73 -7.86
C GLU A 14 -32.16 -22.29 -6.70
N THR A 15 -31.37 -21.23 -6.87
CA THR A 15 -30.45 -20.72 -5.86
C THR A 15 -30.87 -19.36 -5.31
N ASP A 16 -30.37 -19.01 -4.13
CA ASP A 16 -30.54 -17.68 -3.53
C ASP A 16 -29.98 -16.57 -4.45
N TYR A 17 -28.90 -16.87 -5.18
CA TYR A 17 -28.35 -15.97 -6.19
C TYR A 17 -29.33 -15.74 -7.33
N ASP A 18 -29.95 -16.80 -7.87
CA ASP A 18 -30.91 -16.65 -8.98
C ASP A 18 -32.10 -15.78 -8.58
N ILE A 19 -32.63 -15.98 -7.36
CA ILE A 19 -33.72 -15.18 -6.80
C ILE A 19 -33.29 -13.71 -6.68
N ALA A 20 -32.11 -13.46 -6.10
CA ALA A 20 -31.58 -12.11 -5.94
C ALA A 20 -31.35 -11.43 -7.30
N TYR A 21 -30.82 -12.16 -8.27
CA TYR A 21 -30.53 -11.67 -9.61
C TYR A 21 -31.80 -11.33 -10.40
N ASP A 22 -32.82 -12.20 -10.35
CA ASP A 22 -34.13 -11.93 -10.97
C ASP A 22 -34.79 -10.68 -10.36
N PHE A 23 -34.76 -10.55 -9.03
CA PHE A 23 -35.22 -9.33 -8.37
C PHE A 23 -34.41 -8.10 -8.80
N ALA A 24 -33.08 -8.19 -8.81
CA ALA A 24 -32.20 -7.09 -9.18
C ALA A 24 -32.46 -6.59 -10.61
N ILE A 25 -32.69 -7.49 -11.57
CA ILE A 25 -33.07 -7.11 -12.95
C ILE A 25 -34.39 -6.36 -12.96
N LYS A 26 -35.41 -6.84 -12.24
CA LYS A 26 -36.73 -6.20 -12.21
C LYS A 26 -36.67 -4.82 -11.55
N ALA A 27 -35.96 -4.71 -10.43
CA ALA A 27 -35.73 -3.45 -9.72
C ALA A 27 -34.98 -2.45 -10.62
N TYR A 28 -33.89 -2.90 -11.26
CA TYR A 28 -33.13 -2.05 -12.17
C TYR A 28 -33.96 -1.60 -13.37
N LYS A 29 -34.80 -2.47 -13.96
CA LYS A 29 -35.72 -2.07 -15.05
C LYS A 29 -36.75 -1.04 -14.61
N LYS A 30 -37.20 -1.07 -13.36
CA LYS A 30 -38.20 -0.12 -12.84
C LYS A 30 -37.58 1.24 -12.50
N PHE A 31 -36.40 1.25 -11.88
CA PHE A 31 -35.80 2.45 -11.31
C PHE A 31 -34.66 3.06 -12.17
N GLN A 32 -34.05 2.26 -13.04
CA GLN A 32 -33.03 2.62 -14.04
C GLN A 32 -32.07 3.74 -13.61
N ASN A 33 -32.40 4.99 -13.95
CA ASN A 33 -31.54 6.15 -13.82
C ASN A 33 -31.14 6.46 -12.36
N VAL A 34 -32.00 6.09 -11.39
CA VAL A 34 -31.71 6.36 -9.98
C VAL A 34 -30.90 5.25 -9.30
N VAL A 35 -30.82 4.04 -9.88
CA VAL A 35 -30.06 2.93 -9.28
C VAL A 35 -28.67 2.84 -9.90
N LYS A 36 -27.64 2.96 -9.07
CA LYS A 36 -26.24 2.78 -9.51
C LYS A 36 -25.75 1.36 -9.35
N SER A 37 -26.10 0.70 -8.26
CA SER A 37 -25.68 -0.67 -8.04
C SER A 37 -26.71 -1.42 -7.21
N ILE A 38 -26.87 -2.70 -7.50
CA ILE A 38 -27.59 -3.66 -6.67
C ILE A 38 -26.63 -4.81 -6.38
N ALA A 39 -26.43 -5.12 -5.11
CA ALA A 39 -25.54 -6.20 -4.70
C ALA A 39 -26.26 -7.15 -3.74
N LEU A 40 -26.04 -8.45 -3.94
CA LEU A 40 -26.33 -9.48 -2.95
C LEU A 40 -25.28 -9.35 -1.85
N PHE A 41 -25.65 -9.32 -0.58
CA PHE A 41 -24.69 -9.31 0.52
C PHE A 41 -25.12 -10.27 1.64
N GLY A 42 -24.56 -10.11 2.84
CA GLY A 42 -24.99 -10.88 3.99
C GLY A 42 -24.53 -12.34 4.00
N SER A 43 -25.31 -13.18 4.65
CA SER A 43 -24.94 -14.58 4.92
C SER A 43 -24.83 -15.44 3.64
N THR A 44 -25.64 -15.12 2.63
CA THR A 44 -25.62 -15.79 1.32
C THR A 44 -24.34 -15.51 0.57
N ALA A 45 -23.93 -14.24 0.46
CA ALA A 45 -22.67 -13.86 -0.19
C ALA A 45 -21.43 -14.37 0.57
N LYS A 46 -21.56 -14.60 1.89
CA LYS A 46 -20.51 -15.20 2.73
C LYS A 46 -20.47 -16.73 2.66
N GLN A 47 -21.39 -17.39 1.93
CA GLN A 47 -21.56 -18.85 1.91
C GLN A 47 -21.83 -19.47 3.29
N THR A 48 -22.36 -18.67 4.22
CA THR A 48 -22.76 -19.11 5.57
C THR A 48 -24.29 -19.13 5.73
N ALA A 49 -25.04 -18.98 4.65
CA ALA A 49 -26.49 -19.00 4.66
C ALA A 49 -27.01 -20.40 5.02
N THR A 50 -28.02 -20.43 5.88
CA THR A 50 -28.77 -21.64 6.20
C THR A 50 -30.06 -21.69 5.36
N ARG A 51 -30.79 -22.81 5.40
CA ARG A 51 -32.08 -22.91 4.71
C ARG A 51 -33.11 -21.87 5.16
N LYS A 52 -32.98 -21.32 6.37
CA LYS A 52 -33.86 -20.28 6.94
C LYS A 52 -33.33 -18.86 6.76
N SER A 53 -32.16 -18.68 6.15
CA SER A 53 -31.57 -17.36 6.00
C SER A 53 -32.28 -16.58 4.90
N ASP A 54 -32.59 -15.32 5.20
CA ASP A 54 -33.11 -14.34 4.25
C ASP A 54 -32.05 -13.98 3.20
N ILE A 55 -32.51 -13.48 2.06
CA ILE A 55 -31.63 -13.01 0.99
C ILE A 55 -31.45 -11.50 1.15
N ASP A 56 -30.27 -11.10 1.62
CA ASP A 56 -29.91 -9.70 1.85
C ASP A 56 -29.49 -8.99 0.54
N ILE A 57 -30.22 -7.95 0.14
CA ILE A 57 -29.93 -7.16 -1.06
C ILE A 57 -29.73 -5.71 -0.67
N ILE A 58 -28.66 -5.10 -1.15
CA ILE A 58 -28.44 -3.65 -1.01
C ILE A 58 -28.62 -2.97 -2.36
N ILE A 59 -29.40 -1.89 -2.37
CA ILE A 59 -29.61 -1.00 -3.52
C ILE A 59 -28.92 0.32 -3.21
N ILE A 60 -27.98 0.70 -4.08
CA ILE A 60 -27.27 1.98 -4.02
C ILE A 60 -27.91 2.91 -5.03
N VAL A 61 -28.53 3.99 -4.54
CA VAL A 61 -29.23 4.98 -5.35
C VAL A 61 -28.45 6.28 -5.51
N ASP A 62 -28.59 6.96 -6.64
CA ASP A 62 -27.88 8.21 -6.94
C ASP A 62 -28.56 9.41 -6.31
N ASP A 63 -27.96 9.97 -5.27
CA ASP A 63 -28.33 11.26 -4.68
C ASP A 63 -27.32 12.37 -5.02
N CYS A 64 -26.33 12.08 -5.87
CA CYS A 64 -25.29 13.02 -6.28
C CYS A 64 -25.66 13.76 -7.57
N THR A 65 -26.48 13.13 -8.43
CA THR A 65 -26.98 13.75 -9.68
C THR A 65 -28.49 13.93 -9.72
N VAL A 66 -29.22 13.29 -8.81
CA VAL A 66 -30.68 13.37 -8.70
C VAL A 66 -31.04 13.94 -7.33
N LEU A 67 -31.94 14.92 -7.30
CA LEU A 67 -32.49 15.47 -6.06
C LEU A 67 -33.58 14.53 -5.54
N TRP A 68 -33.41 14.02 -4.33
CA TRP A 68 -34.40 13.19 -3.65
C TRP A 68 -35.30 14.06 -2.77
N ASP A 69 -36.38 14.56 -3.37
CA ASP A 69 -37.45 15.22 -2.64
C ASP A 69 -38.43 14.21 -2.01
N GLU A 70 -39.38 14.70 -1.22
CA GLU A 70 -40.33 13.86 -0.50
C GLU A 70 -41.21 13.03 -1.46
N GLU A 71 -41.55 13.57 -2.63
CA GLU A 71 -42.35 12.90 -3.64
C GLU A 71 -41.59 11.72 -4.27
N LEU A 72 -40.34 11.93 -4.68
CA LEU A 72 -39.51 10.87 -5.25
C LEU A 72 -39.21 9.76 -4.22
N ILE A 73 -38.96 10.15 -2.97
CA ILE A 73 -38.76 9.18 -1.87
C ILE A 73 -40.02 8.34 -1.66
N ALA A 74 -41.19 8.96 -1.61
CA ALA A 74 -42.46 8.26 -1.42
C ALA A 74 -42.74 7.31 -2.60
N TRP A 75 -42.59 7.79 -3.83
CA TRP A 75 -42.76 6.99 -5.04
C TRP A 75 -41.81 5.78 -5.07
N TYR A 76 -40.52 5.98 -4.76
CA TYR A 76 -39.55 4.89 -4.74
C TYR A 76 -39.92 3.82 -3.72
N ARG A 77 -40.32 4.23 -2.50
CA ARG A 77 -40.71 3.30 -1.44
C ARG A 77 -41.97 2.51 -1.79
N GLU A 78 -42.99 3.19 -2.28
CA GLU A 78 -44.26 2.56 -2.69
C GLU A 78 -44.02 1.55 -3.81
N GLU A 79 -43.29 1.96 -4.84
CA GLU A 79 -43.03 1.12 -6.00
C GLU A 79 -42.10 -0.05 -5.67
N LEU A 80 -41.12 0.14 -4.78
CA LEU A 80 -40.27 -0.94 -4.29
C LEU A 80 -41.09 -1.95 -3.48
N ALA A 81 -41.98 -1.48 -2.59
CA ALA A 81 -42.87 -2.35 -1.83
C ALA A 81 -43.83 -3.13 -2.74
N ARG A 82 -44.39 -2.48 -3.76
CA ARG A 82 -45.21 -3.10 -4.81
C ARG A 82 -44.43 -4.16 -5.58
N LEU A 83 -43.17 -3.86 -5.92
CA LEU A 83 -42.31 -4.80 -6.63
C LEU A 83 -42.04 -6.05 -5.80
N ILE A 84 -41.75 -5.90 -4.50
CA ILE A 84 -41.50 -7.01 -3.57
C ILE A 84 -42.76 -7.87 -3.40
N SER A 85 -43.93 -7.25 -3.17
CA SER A 85 -45.19 -7.98 -2.91
C SER A 85 -45.71 -8.77 -4.12
N GLN A 86 -45.33 -8.37 -5.33
CA GLN A 86 -45.65 -9.10 -6.56
C GLN A 86 -44.81 -10.36 -6.78
N GLN A 87 -43.74 -10.56 -6.00
CA GLN A 87 -42.88 -11.73 -6.17
C GLN A 87 -43.39 -12.91 -5.35
N ASN A 88 -43.34 -14.09 -5.96
CA ASN A 88 -43.66 -15.36 -5.31
C ASN A 88 -42.39 -16.20 -5.16
N TYR A 89 -41.42 -15.67 -4.41
CA TYR A 89 -40.16 -16.35 -4.15
C TYR A 89 -40.30 -17.33 -2.98
N LYS A 90 -39.45 -18.35 -2.96
CA LYS A 90 -39.44 -19.38 -1.89
C LYS A 90 -38.81 -18.89 -0.58
N LYS A 91 -38.15 -17.73 -0.61
CA LYS A 91 -37.45 -17.10 0.50
C LYS A 91 -37.74 -15.61 0.53
N ASP A 92 -37.69 -15.04 1.72
CA ASP A 92 -37.88 -13.62 1.93
C ASP A 92 -36.66 -12.82 1.50
N LEU A 93 -36.92 -11.64 0.94
CA LEU A 93 -35.90 -10.68 0.55
C LEU A 93 -35.79 -9.60 1.63
N HIS A 94 -34.59 -9.42 2.17
CA HIS A 94 -34.28 -8.29 3.04
C HIS A 94 -33.56 -7.21 2.24
N ILE A 95 -34.27 -6.14 1.90
CA ILE A 95 -33.76 -5.09 1.01
C ILE A 95 -33.41 -3.84 1.79
N ASN A 96 -32.15 -3.40 1.68
CA ASN A 96 -31.67 -2.14 2.23
C ASN A 96 -31.36 -1.17 1.09
N THR A 97 -31.83 0.07 1.20
CA THR A 97 -31.49 1.14 0.25
C THR A 97 -30.55 2.12 0.94
N VAL A 98 -29.45 2.46 0.27
CA VAL A 98 -28.48 3.47 0.72
C VAL A 98 -28.24 4.47 -0.41
N THR A 99 -28.02 5.73 -0.08
CA THR A 99 -27.65 6.73 -1.09
C THR A 99 -26.17 6.63 -1.45
N LEU A 100 -25.83 7.04 -2.67
CA LEU A 100 -24.48 6.97 -3.19
C LEU A 100 -23.51 7.78 -2.32
N SER A 101 -23.88 9.00 -1.95
CA SER A 101 -23.05 9.87 -1.11
C SER A 101 -22.81 9.25 0.28
N THR A 102 -23.85 8.65 0.88
CA THR A 102 -23.78 7.96 2.18
C THR A 102 -22.86 6.75 2.10
N PHE A 103 -23.05 5.88 1.10
CA PHE A 103 -22.22 4.69 0.93
C PHE A 103 -20.73 5.05 0.72
N TRP A 104 -20.45 6.11 -0.04
CA TRP A 104 -19.09 6.64 -0.19
C TRP A 104 -18.49 7.14 1.12
N LYS A 105 -19.27 7.90 1.90
CA LYS A 105 -18.86 8.41 3.20
C LYS A 105 -18.52 7.25 4.14
N GLU A 106 -19.41 6.27 4.25
CA GLU A 106 -19.24 5.08 5.10
C GLU A 106 -17.99 4.27 4.71
N ILE A 107 -17.74 4.05 3.42
CA ILE A 107 -16.51 3.39 2.94
C ILE A 107 -15.27 4.20 3.34
N LYS A 108 -15.31 5.53 3.20
CA LYS A 108 -14.18 6.41 3.51
C LYS A 108 -13.88 6.43 5.01
N GLU A 109 -14.92 6.37 5.85
CA GLU A 109 -14.82 6.30 7.30
C GLU A 109 -14.48 4.89 7.79
N GLY A 110 -14.65 3.88 6.93
CA GLY A 110 -14.37 2.48 7.22
C GLY A 110 -15.45 1.83 8.07
N ASP A 111 -16.70 2.23 7.86
CA ASP A 111 -17.87 1.65 8.51
C ASP A 111 -17.89 0.11 8.34
N PRO A 112 -18.01 -0.67 9.43
CA PRO A 112 -17.96 -2.13 9.35
C PRO A 112 -19.02 -2.75 8.44
N VAL A 113 -20.21 -2.16 8.34
CA VAL A 113 -21.31 -2.68 7.52
C VAL A 113 -21.01 -2.43 6.05
N ALA A 114 -20.69 -1.19 5.67
CA ALA A 114 -20.34 -0.85 4.30
C ALA A 114 -19.09 -1.61 3.81
N ILE A 115 -18.09 -1.78 4.67
CA ILE A 115 -16.91 -2.59 4.36
C ILE A 115 -17.27 -4.07 4.19
N ASN A 116 -18.18 -4.62 4.98
CA ASN A 116 -18.63 -6.01 4.82
C ASN A 116 -19.45 -6.22 3.54
N VAL A 117 -20.34 -5.28 3.24
CA VAL A 117 -21.06 -5.22 1.96
C VAL A 117 -20.04 -5.22 0.82
N LEU A 118 -19.05 -4.34 0.87
CA LEU A 118 -18.05 -4.26 -0.18
C LEU A 118 -17.16 -5.51 -0.25
N ARG A 119 -16.81 -6.12 0.89
CA ARG A 119 -15.92 -7.28 0.95
C ARG A 119 -16.56 -8.54 0.39
N TYR A 120 -17.74 -8.85 0.89
CA TYR A 120 -18.41 -10.10 0.61
C TYR A 120 -19.47 -9.95 -0.48
N GLY A 121 -20.11 -8.79 -0.60
CA GLY A 121 -21.24 -8.59 -1.48
C GLY A 121 -20.93 -8.80 -2.96
N GLU A 122 -21.81 -9.48 -3.67
CA GLU A 122 -21.68 -9.79 -5.08
C GLU A 122 -22.52 -8.79 -5.90
N PRO A 123 -21.91 -8.01 -6.80
CA PRO A 123 -22.66 -7.08 -7.63
C PRO A 123 -23.55 -7.87 -8.61
N LEU A 124 -24.85 -7.63 -8.53
CA LEU A 124 -25.86 -8.19 -9.45
C LEU A 124 -26.11 -7.23 -10.62
N VAL A 125 -26.12 -5.93 -10.32
CA VAL A 125 -26.17 -4.82 -11.27
C VAL A 125 -25.17 -3.77 -10.80
N ASP A 126 -24.28 -3.29 -11.67
CA ASP A 126 -23.24 -2.31 -11.32
C ASP A 126 -23.10 -1.27 -12.45
N TYR A 127 -24.08 -0.37 -12.53
CA TYR A 127 -24.10 0.70 -13.52
C TYR A 127 -22.97 1.69 -13.25
N GLY A 128 -22.16 1.97 -14.28
CA GLY A 128 -20.97 2.80 -14.15
C GLY A 128 -19.79 2.14 -13.45
N ARG A 129 -19.88 0.83 -13.13
CA ARG A 129 -18.82 0.06 -12.44
C ARG A 129 -18.34 0.74 -11.17
N LEU A 130 -19.27 1.10 -10.28
CA LEU A 130 -18.95 1.67 -8.97
C LEU A 130 -18.40 0.61 -8.01
N PHE A 131 -19.11 -0.52 -7.93
CA PHE A 131 -18.89 -1.52 -6.88
C PHE A 131 -17.60 -2.31 -7.10
N SER A 132 -17.36 -2.72 -8.35
CA SER A 132 -16.24 -3.59 -8.71
C SER A 132 -14.85 -2.96 -8.45
N PRO A 133 -14.57 -1.69 -8.82
CA PRO A 133 -13.31 -1.02 -8.50
C PRO A 133 -13.12 -0.80 -7.01
N LEU A 134 -14.17 -0.47 -6.26
CA LEU A 134 -14.10 -0.33 -4.81
C LEU A 134 -13.66 -1.64 -4.16
N LYS A 135 -14.17 -2.78 -4.63
CA LYS A 135 -13.72 -4.12 -4.20
C LYS A 135 -12.22 -4.34 -4.45
N VAL A 136 -11.70 -3.87 -5.57
CA VAL A 136 -10.26 -3.94 -5.89
C VAL A 136 -9.46 -3.04 -4.96
N LEU A 137 -9.94 -1.82 -4.69
CA LEU A 137 -9.29 -0.88 -3.78
C LEU A 137 -9.25 -1.42 -2.34
N LEU A 138 -10.33 -2.06 -1.88
CA LEU A 138 -10.38 -2.75 -0.58
C LEU A 138 -9.28 -3.81 -0.48
N ARG A 139 -9.24 -4.75 -1.43
CA ARG A 139 -8.24 -5.84 -1.47
C ARG A 139 -6.80 -5.34 -1.55
N ARG A 140 -6.57 -4.19 -2.18
CA ARG A 140 -5.26 -3.53 -2.26
C ARG A 140 -4.90 -2.71 -1.01
N GLY A 141 -5.73 -2.75 0.04
CA GLY A 141 -5.52 -1.98 1.26
C GLY A 141 -5.57 -0.46 1.05
N LYS A 142 -6.29 0.02 0.02
CA LYS A 142 -6.45 1.44 -0.28
C LYS A 142 -7.58 2.11 0.51
N ILE A 143 -8.52 1.31 1.03
CA ILE A 143 -9.59 1.76 1.92
C ILE A 143 -9.13 1.55 3.36
N ARG A 144 -9.18 2.61 4.18
CA ARG A 144 -8.68 2.62 5.57
C ARG A 144 -9.85 2.83 6.53
N PRO A 145 -9.78 2.34 7.78
CA PRO A 145 -8.71 1.55 8.40
C PRO A 145 -8.97 0.04 8.34
N THR A 146 -9.03 -0.56 7.15
CA THR A 146 -9.36 -1.99 6.98
C THR A 146 -8.20 -2.93 7.34
N PRO A 147 -8.47 -4.21 7.67
CA PRO A 147 -7.42 -5.20 7.91
C PRO A 147 -6.39 -5.31 6.78
N GLU A 148 -6.80 -5.18 5.52
CA GLU A 148 -5.90 -5.15 4.36
C GLU A 148 -4.96 -3.95 4.41
N ALA A 149 -5.49 -2.77 4.72
CA ALA A 149 -4.69 -1.56 4.83
C ALA A 149 -3.68 -1.66 6.00
N ILE A 150 -4.10 -2.26 7.13
CA ILE A 150 -3.23 -2.52 8.28
C ILE A 150 -2.12 -3.49 7.90
N TYR A 151 -2.45 -4.60 7.23
CA TYR A 151 -1.48 -5.59 6.79
C TYR A 151 -0.45 -4.98 5.82
N ILE A 152 -0.90 -4.24 4.81
CA ILE A 152 -0.02 -3.54 3.85
C ILE A 152 0.82 -2.45 4.54
N ALA A 153 0.28 -1.78 5.56
CA ALA A 153 1.06 -0.84 6.37
C ALA A 153 2.18 -1.56 7.15
N MET A 154 1.85 -2.66 7.83
CA MET A 154 2.81 -3.42 8.62
C MET A 154 3.91 -4.07 7.76
N GLN A 155 3.55 -4.58 6.58
CA GLN A 155 4.52 -5.16 5.64
C GLN A 155 5.61 -4.16 5.18
N ARG A 156 5.37 -2.85 5.28
CA ARG A 156 6.37 -1.83 4.96
C ARG A 156 7.42 -1.66 6.05
N ALA A 157 7.13 -2.03 7.30
CA ALA A 157 8.04 -1.78 8.43
C ALA A 157 9.40 -2.50 8.27
N PRO A 158 9.47 -3.81 7.93
CA PRO A 158 10.74 -4.50 7.72
C PRO A 158 11.58 -3.88 6.59
N MET A 159 10.94 -3.42 5.51
CA MET A 159 11.61 -2.72 4.42
C MET A 159 12.26 -1.43 4.91
N HIS A 160 11.57 -0.64 5.75
CA HIS A 160 12.14 0.57 6.33
C HIS A 160 13.29 0.27 7.29
N LEU A 161 13.21 -0.80 8.09
CA LEU A 161 14.30 -1.24 8.95
C LEU A 161 15.52 -1.67 8.14
N SER A 162 15.33 -2.44 7.07
CA SER A 162 16.41 -2.86 6.16
C SER A 162 17.04 -1.65 5.47
N ARG A 163 16.22 -0.72 4.96
CA ARG A 163 16.71 0.55 4.37
C ARG A 163 17.57 1.35 5.34
N SER A 164 17.16 1.43 6.62
CA SER A 164 17.95 2.11 7.66
C SER A 164 19.32 1.45 7.87
N LYS A 165 19.37 0.12 7.93
CA LYS A 165 20.64 -0.62 8.03
C LYS A 165 21.56 -0.36 6.84
N TYR A 166 21.03 -0.39 5.62
CA TYR A 166 21.83 -0.08 4.43
C TYR A 166 22.33 1.36 4.42
N ALA A 167 21.52 2.32 4.85
CA ALA A 167 21.94 3.72 4.95
C ALA A 167 23.10 3.91 5.94
N ILE A 168 23.11 3.18 7.06
CA ILE A 168 24.22 3.19 8.01
C ILE A 168 25.50 2.65 7.38
N LEU A 169 25.43 1.52 6.67
CA LEU A 169 26.61 0.95 6.01
C LEU A 169 27.16 1.89 4.93
N GLY A 170 26.28 2.50 4.13
CA GLY A 170 26.66 3.52 3.15
C GLY A 170 27.27 4.78 3.78
N ALA A 171 26.86 5.16 4.99
CA ALA A 171 27.50 6.26 5.72
C ALA A 171 28.96 5.94 6.06
N ILE A 172 29.27 4.70 6.46
CA ILE A 172 30.65 4.28 6.73
C ILE A 172 31.49 4.24 5.45
N GLU A 173 30.91 3.80 4.34
CA GLU A 173 31.56 3.87 3.03
C GLU A 173 31.90 5.33 2.65
N GLY A 174 30.99 6.27 2.91
CA GLY A 174 31.24 7.70 2.72
C GLY A 174 32.38 8.24 3.59
N LEU A 175 32.45 7.83 4.86
CA LEU A 175 33.56 8.20 5.75
C LEU A 175 34.90 7.64 5.25
N TYR A 176 34.90 6.39 4.76
CA TYR A 176 36.09 5.78 4.18
C TYR A 176 36.61 6.56 2.98
N TRP A 177 35.76 6.88 2.01
CA TRP A 177 36.17 7.66 0.83
C TRP A 177 36.64 9.06 1.21
N ALA A 178 36.04 9.70 2.22
CA ALA A 178 36.54 10.97 2.74
C ALA A 178 37.98 10.87 3.27
N MET A 179 38.34 9.77 3.95
CA MET A 179 39.72 9.54 4.39
C MET A 179 40.67 9.24 3.22
N VAL A 180 40.22 8.47 2.23
CA VAL A 180 41.00 8.15 1.02
C VAL A 180 41.35 9.44 0.26
N ASP A 181 40.36 10.26 -0.05
CA ASP A 181 40.56 11.49 -0.82
C ASP A 181 41.43 12.50 -0.06
N ALA A 182 41.23 12.63 1.26
CA ALA A 182 42.06 13.50 2.08
C ALA A 182 43.53 13.03 2.13
N ALA A 183 43.76 11.72 2.23
CA ALA A 183 45.10 11.16 2.19
C ALA A 183 45.75 11.34 0.81
N HIS A 184 45.02 11.08 -0.26
CA HIS A 184 45.48 11.33 -1.63
C HIS A 184 45.86 12.80 -1.85
N ALA A 185 45.05 13.74 -1.37
CA ALA A 185 45.38 15.16 -1.46
C ALA A 185 46.70 15.48 -0.73
N ALA A 186 46.91 14.96 0.47
CA ALA A 186 48.15 15.18 1.22
C ALA A 186 49.37 14.56 0.53
N LEU A 187 49.23 13.36 -0.07
CA LEU A 187 50.29 12.71 -0.82
C LEU A 187 50.63 13.46 -2.13
N MET A 188 49.61 13.95 -2.83
CA MET A 188 49.78 14.78 -4.03
C MET A 188 50.48 16.10 -3.71
N ALA A 189 50.11 16.75 -2.61
CA ALA A 189 50.79 17.96 -2.14
C ALA A 189 52.29 17.69 -1.86
N ALA A 190 52.61 16.51 -1.33
CA ALA A 190 54.00 16.06 -1.13
C ALA A 190 54.74 15.64 -2.43
N GLY A 191 54.14 15.84 -3.61
CA GLY A 191 54.76 15.55 -4.91
C GLY A 191 54.66 14.09 -5.36
N HIS A 192 53.79 13.28 -4.74
CA HIS A 192 53.62 11.87 -5.09
C HIS A 192 52.26 11.58 -5.72
N SER A 193 52.24 10.68 -6.70
CA SER A 193 50.97 10.17 -7.25
C SER A 193 50.20 9.36 -6.19
N PRO A 194 48.87 9.56 -6.07
CA PRO A 194 48.07 8.83 -5.10
C PRO A 194 48.03 7.33 -5.45
N PRO A 195 48.23 6.42 -4.49
CA PRO A 195 48.23 4.98 -4.74
C PRO A 195 46.80 4.40 -4.73
N SER A 196 46.66 3.10 -4.96
CA SER A 196 45.39 2.42 -4.66
C SER A 196 45.11 2.44 -3.14
N PRO A 197 43.83 2.39 -2.71
CA PRO A 197 43.48 2.54 -1.30
C PRO A 197 44.15 1.54 -0.34
N GLU A 198 44.44 0.30 -0.76
CA GLU A 198 45.17 -0.67 0.07
C GLU A 198 46.60 -0.25 0.41
N HIS A 199 47.21 0.62 -0.40
CA HIS A 199 48.60 1.08 -0.25
C HIS A 199 48.72 2.46 0.39
N VAL A 200 47.61 3.17 0.60
CA VAL A 200 47.59 4.52 1.20
C VAL A 200 48.20 4.52 2.60
N TYR A 201 47.95 3.48 3.42
CA TYR A 201 48.52 3.36 4.77
C TYR A 201 50.06 3.42 4.78
N ASP A 202 50.70 2.56 3.97
CA ASP A 202 52.16 2.47 3.93
C ASP A 202 52.77 3.70 3.28
N MET A 203 52.10 4.24 2.26
CA MET A 203 52.54 5.44 1.55
C MET A 203 52.53 6.68 2.45
N MET A 204 51.47 6.88 3.24
CA MET A 204 51.42 7.98 4.21
C MET A 204 52.58 7.90 5.22
N LYS A 205 52.89 6.70 5.74
CA LYS A 205 54.01 6.54 6.69
C LYS A 205 55.36 6.85 6.08
N LYS A 206 55.55 6.52 4.79
CA LYS A 206 56.80 6.74 4.07
C LYS A 206 56.98 8.22 3.66
N VAL A 207 55.90 8.85 3.20
CA VAL A 207 55.93 10.16 2.53
C VAL A 207 55.65 11.32 3.49
N LEU A 208 54.90 11.09 4.57
CA LEU A 208 54.49 12.14 5.51
C LEU A 208 55.25 12.01 6.85
N PRO A 209 56.53 12.44 6.93
CA PRO A 209 57.41 12.18 8.07
C PRO A 209 56.96 12.82 9.39
N LYS A 210 56.11 13.86 9.32
CA LYS A 210 55.57 14.58 10.49
C LYS A 210 54.13 14.18 10.82
N LEU A 211 53.60 13.12 10.23
CA LEU A 211 52.26 12.64 10.51
C LEU A 211 52.27 11.76 11.77
N PRO A 212 51.52 12.12 12.84
CA PRO A 212 51.44 11.28 14.02
C PRO A 212 50.90 9.88 13.68
N GLY A 213 51.52 8.84 14.26
CA GLY A 213 51.21 7.43 13.94
C GLY A 213 49.75 7.00 14.16
N LYS A 214 48.99 7.76 14.97
CA LYS A 214 47.55 7.54 15.15
C LYS A 214 46.74 7.73 13.86
N TYR A 215 47.14 8.63 12.96
CA TYR A 215 46.38 8.92 11.74
C TYR A 215 46.47 7.79 10.70
N PRO A 216 47.66 7.24 10.38
CA PRO A 216 47.73 6.01 9.61
C PRO A 216 46.95 4.87 10.27
N ALA A 217 46.99 4.75 11.61
CA ALA A 217 46.21 3.72 12.31
C ALA A 217 44.69 3.90 12.12
N TYR A 218 44.18 5.13 12.21
CA TYR A 218 42.77 5.44 11.94
C TYR A 218 42.39 5.06 10.50
N PHE A 219 43.24 5.36 9.52
CA PHE A 219 43.00 4.99 8.13
C PHE A 219 42.93 3.46 7.96
N ARG A 220 43.88 2.73 8.55
CA ARG A 220 43.91 1.26 8.46
C ARG A 220 42.66 0.62 9.09
N GLU A 221 42.24 1.13 10.25
CA GLU A 221 41.01 0.69 10.91
C GLU A 221 39.79 0.93 10.01
N MET A 222 39.64 2.13 9.46
CA MET A 222 38.54 2.46 8.56
C MET A 222 38.55 1.60 7.29
N TYR A 223 39.71 1.42 6.66
CA TYR A 223 39.88 0.56 5.48
C TYR A 223 39.39 -0.86 5.78
N MET A 224 39.81 -1.45 6.90
CA MET A 224 39.37 -2.79 7.29
C MET A 224 37.86 -2.87 7.52
N VAL A 225 37.26 -1.88 8.16
CA VAL A 225 35.81 -1.85 8.40
C VAL A 225 35.07 -1.75 7.08
N ALA A 226 35.41 -0.77 6.23
CA ALA A 226 34.77 -0.57 4.93
C ALA A 226 34.90 -1.79 4.03
N HIS A 227 36.10 -2.38 3.95
CA HIS A 227 36.34 -3.57 3.14
C HIS A 227 35.51 -4.78 3.63
N ASN A 228 35.37 -4.97 4.94
CA ASN A 228 34.52 -6.01 5.50
C ASN A 228 33.01 -5.76 5.28
N ILE A 229 32.58 -4.50 5.19
CA ILE A 229 31.22 -4.15 4.78
C ILE A 229 31.00 -4.55 3.31
N THR A 230 31.91 -4.18 2.41
CA THR A 230 31.81 -4.50 0.98
C THR A 230 31.77 -6.01 0.72
N HIS A 231 32.52 -6.80 1.47
CA HIS A 231 32.51 -8.28 1.38
C HIS A 231 31.29 -8.93 2.06
N GLY A 232 30.42 -8.14 2.70
CA GLY A 232 29.24 -8.65 3.41
C GLY A 232 29.55 -9.34 4.75
N ASN A 233 30.79 -9.23 5.24
CA ASN A 233 31.21 -9.75 6.54
C ASN A 233 30.60 -8.94 7.70
N ILE A 234 30.40 -7.63 7.50
CA ILE A 234 29.73 -6.74 8.45
C ILE A 234 28.36 -6.36 7.88
N LYS A 235 27.30 -6.77 8.58
CA LYS A 235 25.89 -6.49 8.19
C LYS A 235 25.21 -5.42 9.05
N SER A 236 25.85 -5.02 10.14
CA SER A 236 25.38 -3.97 11.05
C SER A 236 26.51 -3.51 11.96
N LEU A 237 26.44 -2.25 12.40
CA LEU A 237 27.34 -1.66 13.38
C LEU A 237 26.53 -1.02 14.51
N HIS A 238 27.10 -0.98 15.72
CA HIS A 238 26.49 -0.25 16.83
C HIS A 238 26.66 1.26 16.64
N GLY A 239 25.69 2.05 17.10
CA GLY A 239 25.72 3.52 17.05
C GLY A 239 27.04 4.10 17.56
N LYS A 240 27.51 3.61 18.71
CA LYS A 240 28.79 4.02 19.30
C LYS A 240 29.99 3.84 18.35
N GLN A 241 30.06 2.71 17.65
CA GLN A 241 31.16 2.44 16.71
C GLN A 241 31.11 3.39 15.51
N ILE A 242 29.90 3.74 15.04
CA ILE A 242 29.70 4.69 13.95
C ILE A 242 30.16 6.09 14.37
N ASP A 243 29.78 6.52 15.57
CA ASP A 243 30.21 7.83 16.11
C ASP A 243 31.73 7.90 16.31
N GLU A 244 32.36 6.82 16.79
CA GLU A 244 33.82 6.72 16.91
C GLU A 244 34.53 6.80 15.55
N LEU A 245 34.04 6.06 14.56
CA LEU A 245 34.59 6.10 13.18
C LEU A 245 34.42 7.48 12.55
N ARG A 246 33.27 8.14 12.76
CA ARG A 246 33.04 9.52 12.31
C ARG A 246 34.04 10.48 12.95
N GLY A 247 34.20 10.43 14.28
CA GLY A 247 35.15 11.30 14.99
C GLY A 247 36.59 11.12 14.51
N LYS A 248 37.04 9.87 14.35
CA LYS A 248 38.37 9.57 13.79
C LYS A 248 38.53 10.10 12.36
N THR A 249 37.48 9.98 11.54
CA THR A 249 37.47 10.48 10.16
C THR A 249 37.59 12.00 10.11
N GLU A 250 36.78 12.72 10.88
CA GLU A 250 36.82 14.18 10.95
C GLU A 250 38.19 14.69 11.43
N GLU A 251 38.74 14.07 12.47
CA GLU A 251 40.07 14.40 12.97
C GLU A 251 41.16 14.13 11.92
N PHE A 252 41.08 12.99 11.24
CA PHE A 252 42.01 12.61 10.18
C PHE A 252 41.97 13.59 9.00
N VAL A 253 40.78 13.90 8.49
CA VAL A 253 40.59 14.84 7.38
C VAL A 253 41.16 16.21 7.73
N ASN A 254 40.92 16.69 8.95
CA ASN A 254 41.48 17.96 9.41
C ASN A 254 43.01 17.94 9.51
N GLU A 255 43.60 16.82 9.91
CA GLU A 255 45.07 16.70 9.91
C GLU A 255 45.63 16.63 8.48
N MET A 256 45.00 15.89 7.56
CA MET A 256 45.43 15.86 6.15
C MET A 256 45.40 17.25 5.52
N LYS A 257 44.37 18.06 5.82
CA LYS A 257 44.32 19.48 5.39
C LYS A 257 45.54 20.27 5.87
N LYS A 258 46.03 20.03 7.09
CA LYS A 258 47.26 20.67 7.59
C LYS A 258 48.49 20.15 6.87
N GLN A 259 48.54 18.87 6.52
CA GLN A 259 49.66 18.33 5.74
C GLN A 259 49.69 18.95 4.34
N VAL A 260 48.56 19.08 3.66
CA VAL A 260 48.47 19.78 2.36
C VAL A 260 49.05 21.18 2.44
N LYS A 261 48.60 22.00 3.40
CA LYS A 261 49.11 23.37 3.63
C LYS A 261 50.59 23.47 4.00
N ARG A 262 51.24 22.37 4.40
CA ARG A 262 52.68 22.35 4.72
C ARG A 262 53.55 22.12 3.49
N PHE A 263 52.98 21.55 2.43
CA PHE A 263 53.66 21.29 1.18
C PHE A 263 53.29 22.28 0.07
N GLU A 264 52.24 23.08 0.27
CA GLU A 264 52.04 24.38 -0.40
C GLU A 264 53.15 25.37 0.00
#